data_AF-A0A3P5YCD0-F1
#
_entry.id   AF-A0A3P5YCD0-F1
#
_cell.length_a   1.000
_cell.length_b   1.000
_cell.length_c   1.000
_cell.angle_alpha   90.00
_cell.angle_beta   90.00
_cell.angle_gamma   90.00
#
_symmetry.space_group_name_H-M   'P 1'
#
loop_
_entity.id
_entity.type
_entity.pdbx_description
1 polymer ?
#
loop_
_entity_poly.entity_id
_entity_poly.type
_entity_poly.pdbx_seq_one_letter_code
_entity_poly.pdbx_strand_id
1 'polypeptide(L)'
;MLATVFSSFDESGFVSSLSLSWICSYGSLLVDRFFEVLAKMTKNYPAVSEEYQKAIEKCKRKLRGLIAEKNCAPIMVRLAWHSAGTFDCASRTGGPFGTMRFDDELAHGANNGLHIALRLLEPIREQFPTISHADFHQLAGVVAVEVTGGPEIPFHPGREDKPQPPPEGRLPDATKGCDHLRQVFLKQMGLTDQDIVALSGAHTLGRCHKDRSGFEGAWTSNPLIFDNSYFKELLSGEKEGLLQLPSDKALLDDPVFRPLVEKYAADEEAFFADYAEAHLKLSELGYYFESLNLSRCKLNSIMIF
;
A
#
# COMPACT_ATOMS: atom_id res chain seq x y z
N MET A 1 -45.37 -5.16 -33.78
CA MET A 1 -44.48 -5.31 -34.96
C MET A 1 -43.26 -6.05 -34.47
N LEU A 2 -43.15 -7.35 -34.79
CA LEU A 2 -42.05 -8.22 -34.38
C LEU A 2 -40.78 -7.84 -35.15
N ALA A 3 -39.65 -7.70 -34.44
CA ALA A 3 -38.34 -7.65 -35.05
C ALA A 3 -37.47 -8.74 -34.40
N THR A 4 -37.27 -9.82 -35.14
CA THR A 4 -36.31 -10.88 -34.81
C THR A 4 -34.91 -10.35 -35.16
N VAL A 5 -34.02 -10.21 -34.18
CA VAL A 5 -32.61 -9.93 -34.44
C VAL A 5 -31.85 -11.24 -34.30
N PHE A 6 -31.38 -11.79 -35.42
CA PHE A 6 -30.36 -12.83 -35.42
C PHE A 6 -29.00 -12.17 -35.22
N SER A 7 -28.28 -12.52 -34.15
CA SER A 7 -26.85 -12.28 -34.07
C SER A 7 -26.12 -13.58 -34.42
N SER A 8 -25.47 -13.59 -35.59
CA SER A 8 -24.47 -14.59 -35.95
C SER A 8 -23.21 -14.39 -35.10
N PHE A 9 -22.73 -15.45 -34.46
CA PHE A 9 -21.42 -15.50 -33.83
C PHE A 9 -20.36 -15.79 -34.90
N ASP A 10 -19.27 -15.03 -34.90
CA ASP A 10 -18.03 -15.41 -35.59
C ASP A 10 -16.99 -15.81 -34.52
N GLU A 11 -16.20 -16.85 -34.80
CA GLU A 11 -15.33 -17.59 -33.86
C GLU A 11 -13.99 -16.90 -33.55
N SER A 12 -13.85 -15.60 -33.84
CA SER A 12 -12.67 -14.83 -33.44
C SER A 12 -13.07 -13.80 -32.37
N GLY A 13 -12.76 -14.08 -31.10
CA GLY A 13 -13.13 -13.28 -29.94
C GLY A 13 -12.46 -11.90 -29.87
N PHE A 14 -12.75 -11.02 -30.82
CA PHE A 14 -12.25 -9.65 -30.86
C PHE A 14 -13.42 -8.68 -31.03
N VAL A 15 -13.76 -7.92 -29.97
CA VAL A 15 -14.67 -6.78 -30.10
C VAL A 15 -13.83 -5.55 -30.40
N SER A 16 -13.76 -5.17 -31.67
CA SER A 16 -13.22 -3.88 -32.09
C SER A 16 -14.18 -2.76 -31.70
N SER A 17 -13.69 -1.79 -30.93
CA SER A 17 -14.21 -0.42 -30.76
C SER A 17 -15.74 -0.24 -30.81
N LEU A 18 -16.39 -0.17 -29.65
CA LEU A 18 -17.73 0.42 -29.58
C LEU A 18 -17.61 1.95 -29.63
N SER A 19 -18.09 2.55 -30.71
CA SER A 19 -18.26 4.00 -30.81
C SER A 19 -19.40 4.47 -29.90
N LEU A 20 -19.13 5.55 -29.16
CA LEU A 20 -19.97 6.12 -28.11
C LEU A 20 -21.14 6.97 -28.66
N SER A 21 -21.89 6.50 -29.67
CA SER A 21 -22.91 7.33 -30.34
C SER A 21 -24.36 6.83 -30.31
N TRP A 22 -24.74 5.95 -29.37
CA TRP A 22 -26.12 5.42 -29.29
C TRP A 22 -26.79 5.52 -27.91
N ILE A 23 -26.34 6.43 -27.04
CA ILE A 23 -27.03 6.73 -25.77
C ILE A 23 -27.72 8.09 -25.91
N CYS A 24 -28.83 8.12 -26.63
CA CYS A 24 -29.76 9.25 -26.62
C CYS A 24 -31.15 8.74 -27.01
N SER A 25 -31.89 8.29 -26.00
CA SER A 25 -33.34 8.45 -25.82
C SER A 25 -33.88 7.23 -25.08
N TYR A 26 -34.59 7.47 -23.96
CA TYR A 26 -35.20 6.54 -23.00
C TYR A 26 -34.37 6.14 -21.75
N GLY A 27 -34.61 6.86 -20.64
CA GLY A 27 -34.64 6.29 -19.27
C GLY A 27 -33.33 6.23 -18.47
N SER A 28 -32.81 7.37 -18.02
CA SER A 28 -31.50 7.53 -17.33
C SER A 28 -31.43 7.14 -15.84
N LEU A 29 -32.11 6.09 -15.39
CA LEU A 29 -32.02 5.67 -13.97
C LEU A 29 -31.97 4.15 -13.75
N LEU A 30 -32.38 3.36 -14.75
CA LEU A 30 -32.37 1.90 -14.68
C LEU A 30 -31.17 1.28 -15.41
N VAL A 31 -30.57 1.98 -16.38
CA VAL A 31 -29.38 1.50 -17.11
C VAL A 31 -28.12 1.63 -16.25
N ASP A 32 -27.99 2.72 -15.48
CA ASP A 32 -26.84 2.92 -14.60
C ASP A 32 -26.81 1.91 -13.44
N ARG A 33 -27.99 1.58 -12.87
CA ARG A 33 -28.10 0.53 -11.83
C ARG A 33 -28.00 -0.90 -12.36
N PHE A 34 -28.19 -1.13 -13.66
CA PHE A 34 -28.05 -2.47 -14.26
C PHE A 34 -26.61 -2.77 -14.70
N PHE A 35 -25.82 -1.76 -15.05
CA PHE A 35 -24.38 -1.92 -15.31
C PHE A 35 -23.51 -1.89 -14.04
N GLU A 36 -24.04 -1.41 -12.91
CA GLU A 36 -23.46 -1.62 -11.57
C GLU A 36 -23.50 -3.09 -11.09
N VAL A 37 -23.99 -4.03 -11.92
CA VAL A 37 -23.86 -5.47 -11.69
C VAL A 37 -22.40 -5.91 -11.98
N LEU A 38 -21.58 -5.86 -10.92
CA LEU A 38 -20.41 -6.72 -10.65
C LEU A 38 -19.30 -6.78 -11.72
N ALA A 39 -18.81 -5.62 -12.17
CA ALA A 39 -17.43 -5.53 -12.66
C ALA A 39 -16.47 -5.50 -11.45
N LYS A 40 -15.94 -6.67 -11.05
CA LYS A 40 -14.91 -6.72 -10.01
C LYS A 40 -13.53 -6.63 -10.67
N MET A 41 -12.83 -5.52 -10.44
CA MET A 41 -11.43 -5.41 -10.82
C MET A 41 -10.65 -6.52 -10.11
N THR A 42 -10.05 -7.41 -10.88
CA THR A 42 -9.26 -8.53 -10.33
C THR A 42 -7.79 -8.21 -10.53
N LYS A 43 -7.02 -8.26 -9.45
CA LYS A 43 -5.56 -8.11 -9.48
C LYS A 43 -4.97 -9.37 -10.10
N ASN A 44 -4.23 -9.22 -11.20
CA ASN A 44 -3.48 -10.33 -11.79
C ASN A 44 -2.02 -10.23 -11.37
N TYR A 45 -1.60 -11.16 -10.51
CA TYR A 45 -0.21 -11.29 -10.11
C TYR A 45 0.57 -12.13 -11.12
N PRO A 46 1.82 -11.76 -11.45
CA PRO A 46 2.68 -12.60 -12.27
C PRO A 46 2.92 -13.96 -11.61
N ALA A 47 2.95 -15.01 -12.43
CA ALA A 47 3.39 -16.32 -11.95
C ALA A 47 4.91 -16.30 -11.72
N VAL A 48 5.35 -16.82 -10.57
CA VAL A 48 6.77 -17.03 -10.26
C VAL A 48 7.07 -18.53 -10.25
N SER A 49 8.34 -18.90 -10.45
CA SER A 49 8.73 -20.31 -10.40
C SER A 49 8.61 -20.88 -8.98
N GLU A 50 8.51 -22.20 -8.86
CA GLU A 50 8.51 -22.85 -7.54
C GLU A 50 9.79 -22.58 -6.76
N GLU A 51 10.93 -22.49 -7.44
CA GLU A 51 12.21 -22.14 -6.82
C GLU A 51 12.17 -20.72 -6.23
N TYR A 52 11.57 -19.77 -6.95
CA TYR A 52 11.39 -18.40 -6.46
C TYR A 52 10.49 -18.38 -5.22
N GLN A 53 9.36 -19.09 -5.25
CA GLN A 53 8.46 -19.20 -4.09
C GLN A 53 9.18 -19.82 -2.88
N LYS A 54 9.92 -20.92 -3.07
CA LYS A 54 10.72 -21.55 -2.01
C LYS A 54 11.80 -20.61 -1.46
N ALA A 55 12.41 -19.79 -2.31
CA ALA A 55 13.38 -18.77 -1.92
C ALA A 55 12.73 -17.68 -1.05
N ILE A 56 11.55 -17.17 -1.44
CA ILE A 56 10.76 -16.20 -0.66
C ILE A 56 10.44 -16.75 0.73
N GLU A 57 9.95 -17.99 0.83
CA GLU A 57 9.63 -18.59 2.13
C GLU A 57 10.86 -18.74 3.03
N LYS A 58 12.00 -19.16 2.46
CA LYS A 58 13.26 -19.27 3.20
C LYS A 58 13.80 -17.90 3.61
N CYS A 59 13.65 -16.89 2.75
CA CYS A 59 14.01 -15.51 3.02
C CYS A 59 13.16 -14.93 4.15
N LYS A 60 11.83 -15.10 4.11
CA LYS A 60 10.88 -14.67 5.15
C LYS A 60 11.32 -15.18 6.53
N ARG A 61 11.69 -16.45 6.66
CA ARG A 61 12.18 -17.03 7.92
C ARG A 61 13.49 -16.40 8.41
N LYS A 62 14.44 -16.10 7.52
CA LYS A 62 15.70 -15.43 7.90
C LYS A 62 15.49 -13.99 8.29
N LEU A 63 14.64 -13.26 7.57
CA LEU A 63 14.25 -11.89 7.90
C LEU A 63 13.61 -11.83 9.28
N ARG A 64 12.71 -12.77 9.62
CA ARG A 64 12.09 -12.85 10.96
C ARG A 64 13.16 -12.90 12.06
N GLY A 65 14.12 -13.80 11.92
CA GLY A 65 15.22 -13.97 12.88
C GLY A 65 16.04 -12.69 13.03
N LEU A 66 16.51 -12.12 11.91
CA LEU A 66 17.35 -10.91 11.95
C LEU A 66 16.60 -9.69 12.50
N ILE A 67 15.36 -9.47 12.05
CA ILE A 67 14.59 -8.28 12.43
C ILE A 67 14.27 -8.30 13.92
N ALA A 68 13.88 -9.46 14.46
CA ALA A 68 13.64 -9.64 15.88
C ALA A 68 14.94 -9.51 16.70
N GLU A 69 16.03 -10.17 16.29
CA GLU A 69 17.30 -10.14 17.02
C GLU A 69 17.91 -8.73 17.07
N LYS A 70 17.81 -7.97 15.97
CA LYS A 70 18.40 -6.62 15.88
C LYS A 70 17.46 -5.51 16.33
N ASN A 71 16.22 -5.82 16.73
CA ASN A 71 15.18 -4.84 17.07
C ASN A 71 15.03 -3.74 16.00
N CYS A 72 15.11 -4.13 14.72
CA CYS A 72 15.16 -3.19 13.60
C CYS A 72 13.86 -3.15 12.79
N ALA A 73 12.77 -3.74 13.29
CA ALA A 73 11.47 -3.71 12.61
C ALA A 73 11.02 -2.31 12.16
N PRO A 74 11.12 -1.23 12.99
CA PRO A 74 10.63 0.07 12.57
C PRO A 74 11.36 0.64 11.34
N ILE A 75 12.67 0.42 11.23
CA ILE A 75 13.43 0.91 10.07
C ILE A 75 13.16 0.05 8.82
N MET A 76 12.77 -1.22 8.97
CA MET A 76 12.35 -2.06 7.84
C MET A 76 10.98 -1.67 7.31
N VAL A 77 10.02 -1.36 8.20
CA VAL A 77 8.72 -0.77 7.79
C VAL A 77 8.95 0.56 7.07
N ARG A 78 9.82 1.43 7.60
CA ARG A 78 10.19 2.68 6.94
C ARG A 78 10.83 2.44 5.57
N LEU A 79 11.76 1.49 5.44
CA LEU A 79 12.40 1.16 4.15
C LEU A 79 11.35 0.74 3.10
N ALA A 80 10.44 -0.16 3.48
CA ALA A 80 9.38 -0.65 2.60
C ALA A 80 8.41 0.48 2.21
N TRP A 81 7.99 1.31 3.18
CA TRP A 81 7.17 2.50 2.97
C TRP A 81 7.83 3.48 2.00
N HIS A 82 9.08 3.89 2.24
CA HIS A 82 9.80 4.84 1.40
C HIS A 82 10.06 4.30 0.00
N SER A 83 10.25 2.97 -0.15
CA SER A 83 10.38 2.33 -1.46
C SER A 83 9.07 2.39 -2.25
N ALA A 84 7.92 2.21 -1.60
CA ALA A 84 6.61 2.17 -2.26
C ALA A 84 6.00 3.57 -2.48
N GLY A 85 6.17 4.48 -1.52
CA GLY A 85 5.51 5.78 -1.45
C GLY A 85 5.95 6.80 -2.50
N THR A 86 6.88 6.44 -3.37
CA THR A 86 7.30 7.28 -4.51
C THR A 86 6.45 7.05 -5.76
N PHE A 87 5.51 6.10 -5.72
CA PHE A 87 4.63 5.81 -6.85
C PHE A 87 3.75 7.01 -7.20
N ASP A 88 3.71 7.34 -8.48
CA ASP A 88 2.80 8.33 -9.06
C ASP A 88 1.88 7.63 -10.07
N CYS A 89 0.57 7.63 -9.81
CA CYS A 89 -0.42 6.91 -10.60
C CYS A 89 -0.62 7.53 -12.00
N ALA A 90 -0.40 8.84 -12.14
CA ALA A 90 -0.55 9.57 -13.40
C ALA A 90 0.54 9.19 -14.41
N SER A 91 1.81 9.22 -14.00
CA SER A 91 2.95 8.86 -14.83
C SER A 91 3.32 7.37 -14.78
N ARG A 92 2.78 6.63 -13.80
CA ARG A 92 3.13 5.23 -13.48
C ARG A 92 4.63 5.02 -13.22
N THR A 93 5.27 6.02 -12.61
CA THR A 93 6.70 6.00 -12.24
C THR A 93 6.89 5.92 -10.72
N GLY A 94 8.10 5.55 -10.29
CA GLY A 94 8.37 5.25 -8.88
C GLY A 94 7.70 3.96 -8.41
N GLY A 95 7.54 3.80 -7.10
CA GLY A 95 6.93 2.63 -6.48
C GLY A 95 7.94 1.54 -6.08
N PRO A 96 7.44 0.41 -5.55
CA PRO A 96 8.22 -0.60 -4.84
C PRO A 96 9.04 -1.50 -5.79
N PHE A 97 9.89 -0.92 -6.64
CA PHE A 97 10.64 -1.61 -7.69
C PHE A 97 12.15 -1.63 -7.43
N GLY A 98 12.53 -1.74 -6.16
CA GLY A 98 13.90 -1.99 -5.70
C GLY A 98 14.88 -0.82 -5.87
N THR A 99 14.44 0.36 -6.32
CA THR A 99 15.31 1.49 -6.67
C THR A 99 16.02 2.13 -5.47
N MET A 100 15.48 1.95 -4.26
CA MET A 100 16.09 2.39 -3.00
C MET A 100 17.52 1.83 -2.77
N ARG A 101 17.97 0.85 -3.57
CA ARG A 101 19.35 0.36 -3.58
C ARG A 101 20.37 1.34 -4.19
N PHE A 102 19.91 2.36 -4.91
CA PHE A 102 20.76 3.32 -5.59
C PHE A 102 21.09 4.51 -4.69
N ASP A 103 22.34 4.96 -4.75
CA ASP A 103 22.84 6.08 -3.95
C ASP A 103 22.07 7.39 -4.22
N ASP A 104 21.66 7.63 -5.47
CA ASP A 104 20.86 8.79 -5.85
C ASP A 104 19.54 8.88 -5.06
N GLU A 105 18.82 7.76 -4.91
CA GLU A 105 17.58 7.72 -4.13
C GLU A 105 17.84 7.77 -2.63
N LEU A 106 18.91 7.11 -2.14
CA LEU A 106 19.31 7.17 -0.74
C LEU A 106 19.73 8.58 -0.29
N ALA A 107 20.23 9.39 -1.22
CA ALA A 107 20.64 10.76 -0.99
C ALA A 107 19.45 11.73 -0.83
N HIS A 108 18.23 11.33 -1.20
CA HIS A 108 17.04 12.14 -0.96
C HIS A 108 16.89 12.45 0.54
N GLY A 109 16.56 13.68 0.89
CA GLY A 109 16.49 14.15 2.28
C GLY A 109 15.54 13.33 3.14
N ALA A 110 14.38 12.95 2.60
CA ALA A 110 13.40 12.09 3.28
C ALA A 110 13.94 10.68 3.58
N ASN A 111 14.94 10.19 2.84
CA ASN A 111 15.52 8.85 2.96
C ASN A 111 16.71 8.78 3.91
N ASN A 112 17.10 9.90 4.55
CA ASN A 112 18.24 9.94 5.45
C ASN A 112 18.18 8.81 6.51
N GLY A 113 19.28 8.08 6.66
CA GLY A 113 19.41 6.90 7.52
C GLY A 113 18.97 5.56 6.92
N LEU A 114 18.30 5.50 5.76
CA LEU A 114 17.86 4.22 5.17
C LEU A 114 19.02 3.34 4.65
N HIS A 115 20.18 3.91 4.37
CA HIS A 115 21.40 3.15 4.08
C HIS A 115 21.77 2.18 5.22
N ILE A 116 21.38 2.48 6.47
CA ILE A 116 21.58 1.59 7.62
C ILE A 116 20.70 0.33 7.47
N ALA A 117 19.46 0.49 7.03
CA ALA A 117 18.54 -0.63 6.81
C ALA A 117 19.07 -1.59 5.74
N LEU A 118 19.53 -1.04 4.61
CA LEU A 118 20.12 -1.84 3.53
C LEU A 118 21.34 -2.62 4.02
N ARG A 119 22.27 -1.95 4.73
CA ARG A 119 23.46 -2.60 5.29
C ARG A 119 23.11 -3.71 6.30
N LEU A 120 22.05 -3.55 7.08
CA LEU A 120 21.57 -4.60 8.00
C LEU A 120 21.00 -5.80 7.25
N LEU A 121 20.34 -5.56 6.11
CA LEU A 121 19.72 -6.61 5.32
C LEU A 121 20.69 -7.32 4.36
N GLU A 122 21.81 -6.68 4.01
CA GLU A 122 22.79 -7.18 3.02
C GLU A 122 23.21 -8.64 3.25
N PRO A 123 23.57 -9.09 4.48
CA PRO A 123 24.00 -10.47 4.69
C PRO A 123 22.91 -11.52 4.38
N ILE A 124 21.63 -11.14 4.48
CA ILE A 124 20.51 -12.00 4.07
C ILE A 124 20.32 -11.89 2.56
N ARG A 125 20.36 -10.68 1.99
CA ARG A 125 20.17 -10.42 0.55
C ARG A 125 21.14 -11.23 -0.31
N GLU A 126 22.42 -11.30 0.07
CA GLU A 126 23.46 -12.07 -0.62
C GLU A 126 23.14 -13.58 -0.71
N GLN A 127 22.38 -14.12 0.25
CA GLN A 127 21.97 -15.53 0.26
C GLN A 127 20.82 -15.83 -0.71
N PHE A 128 20.16 -14.80 -1.26
CA PHE A 128 19.02 -14.92 -2.15
C PHE A 128 19.18 -14.08 -3.43
N PRO A 129 20.21 -14.36 -4.25
CA PRO A 129 20.50 -13.58 -5.46
C PRO A 129 19.34 -13.59 -6.47
N THR A 130 18.48 -14.61 -6.44
CA THR A 130 17.34 -14.76 -7.35
C THR A 130 16.15 -13.89 -6.98
N ILE A 131 16.01 -13.44 -5.73
CA ILE A 131 14.92 -12.56 -5.31
C ILE A 131 15.28 -11.12 -5.70
N SER A 132 14.34 -10.40 -6.33
CA SER A 132 14.53 -8.99 -6.66
C SER A 132 14.70 -8.13 -5.41
N HIS A 133 15.41 -7.01 -5.51
CA HIS A 133 15.46 -6.04 -4.41
C HIS A 133 14.06 -5.52 -4.07
N ALA A 134 13.22 -5.35 -5.09
CA ALA A 134 11.82 -4.97 -4.98
C ALA A 134 11.03 -5.88 -4.02
N ASP A 135 10.98 -7.18 -4.30
CA ASP A 135 10.29 -8.14 -3.43
C ASP A 135 10.97 -8.25 -2.07
N PHE A 136 12.30 -8.22 -2.02
CA PHE A 136 13.06 -8.34 -0.79
C PHE A 136 12.78 -7.19 0.20
N HIS A 137 12.74 -5.94 -0.26
CA HIS A 137 12.42 -4.78 0.59
C HIS A 137 10.97 -4.84 1.11
N GLN A 138 10.01 -5.19 0.26
CA GLN A 138 8.60 -5.30 0.67
C GLN A 138 8.38 -6.48 1.63
N LEU A 139 9.05 -7.61 1.40
CA LEU A 139 9.01 -8.76 2.30
C LEU A 139 9.58 -8.40 3.69
N ALA A 140 10.66 -7.60 3.74
CA ALA A 140 11.20 -7.10 5.01
C ALA A 140 10.21 -6.21 5.76
N GLY A 141 9.45 -5.36 5.07
CA GLY A 141 8.38 -4.55 5.66
C GLY A 141 7.24 -5.37 6.24
N VAL A 142 6.73 -6.35 5.47
CA VAL A 142 5.68 -7.29 5.92
C VAL A 142 6.13 -8.09 7.15
N VAL A 143 7.35 -8.65 7.09
CA VAL A 143 7.92 -9.40 8.22
C VAL A 143 8.10 -8.50 9.44
N ALA A 144 8.50 -7.25 9.26
CA ALA A 144 8.69 -6.32 10.37
C ALA A 144 7.39 -6.03 11.12
N VAL A 145 6.26 -5.86 10.43
CA VAL A 145 4.94 -5.73 11.07
C VAL A 145 4.59 -6.99 11.85
N GLU A 146 4.74 -8.15 11.21
CA GLU A 146 4.38 -9.46 11.77
C GLU A 146 5.19 -9.79 13.04
N VAL A 147 6.52 -9.59 13.03
CA VAL A 147 7.38 -9.92 14.20
C VAL A 147 7.14 -9.01 15.40
N THR A 148 6.54 -7.85 15.19
CA THR A 148 6.17 -6.90 16.25
C THR A 148 4.75 -7.10 16.78
N GLY A 149 4.04 -8.14 16.31
CA GLY A 149 2.69 -8.47 16.77
C GLY A 149 1.55 -7.84 15.95
N GLY A 150 1.87 -7.22 14.81
CA GLY A 150 0.88 -6.62 13.93
C GLY A 150 0.13 -7.65 13.08
N PRO A 151 -0.78 -7.20 12.20
CA PRO A 151 -1.59 -8.09 11.39
C PRO A 151 -0.78 -8.85 10.33
N GLU A 152 -1.26 -10.01 9.92
CA GLU A 152 -0.71 -10.71 8.76
C GLU A 152 -1.10 -9.97 7.48
N ILE A 153 -0.09 -9.51 6.75
CA ILE A 153 -0.26 -8.83 5.46
C ILE A 153 0.04 -9.85 4.35
N PRO A 154 -0.89 -10.10 3.41
CA PRO A 154 -0.61 -10.94 2.25
C PRO A 154 0.59 -10.44 1.46
N PHE A 155 1.42 -11.36 0.96
CA PHE A 155 2.59 -11.01 0.14
C PHE A 155 2.55 -11.79 -1.17
N HIS A 156 2.56 -11.07 -2.28
CA HIS A 156 2.60 -11.64 -3.63
C HIS A 156 3.97 -11.34 -4.28
N PRO A 157 4.83 -12.35 -4.51
CA PRO A 157 6.13 -12.16 -5.15
C PRO A 157 6.00 -11.94 -6.65
N GLY A 158 7.03 -11.35 -7.25
CA GLY A 158 7.17 -11.16 -8.70
C GLY A 158 7.46 -9.71 -9.12
N ARG A 159 7.74 -8.78 -8.19
CA ARG A 159 8.15 -7.42 -8.56
C ARG A 159 9.50 -7.45 -9.26
N GLU A 160 9.61 -6.75 -10.37
CA GLU A 160 10.88 -6.57 -11.07
C GLU A 160 11.65 -5.35 -10.55
N ASP A 161 12.98 -5.44 -10.55
CA ASP A 161 13.83 -4.31 -10.21
C ASP A 161 13.89 -3.31 -11.37
N LYS A 162 13.48 -2.07 -11.12
CA LYS A 162 13.61 -0.98 -12.09
C LYS A 162 15.03 -0.40 -12.07
N PRO A 163 15.53 0.12 -13.21
CA PRO A 163 16.90 0.62 -13.34
C PRO A 163 17.06 2.08 -12.91
N GLN A 164 15.97 2.86 -12.83
CA GLN A 164 16.02 4.30 -12.59
C GLN A 164 15.20 4.66 -11.35
N PRO A 165 15.79 5.38 -10.39
CA PRO A 165 15.04 5.88 -9.24
C PRO A 165 14.03 6.97 -9.65
N PRO A 166 12.96 7.17 -8.87
CA PRO A 166 12.05 8.30 -9.04
C PRO A 166 12.74 9.62 -8.67
N PRO A 167 12.22 10.77 -9.15
CA PRO A 167 12.70 12.06 -8.67
C PRO A 167 12.39 12.25 -7.18
N GLU A 168 13.22 13.04 -6.49
CA GLU A 168 12.99 13.47 -5.11
C GLU A 168 11.69 14.28 -4.97
N GLY A 169 11.13 14.32 -3.75
CA GLY A 169 10.03 15.23 -3.37
C GLY A 169 8.64 14.58 -3.40
N ARG A 170 8.54 13.28 -3.69
CA ARG A 170 7.27 12.54 -3.73
C ARG A 170 6.78 12.02 -2.38
N LEU A 171 7.65 11.93 -1.39
CA LEU A 171 7.32 11.47 -0.05
C LEU A 171 6.69 12.60 0.80
N PRO A 172 5.84 12.28 1.78
CA PRO A 172 5.14 13.29 2.58
C PRO A 172 6.09 14.10 3.46
N ASP A 173 5.70 15.34 3.75
CA ASP A 173 6.44 16.29 4.59
C ASP A 173 5.73 16.34 5.94
N ALA A 174 6.47 15.99 7.00
CA ALA A 174 5.97 15.90 8.37
C ALA A 174 5.45 17.23 8.93
N THR A 175 5.84 18.36 8.33
CA THR A 175 5.45 19.71 8.78
C THR A 175 4.11 20.18 8.19
N LYS A 176 3.56 19.45 7.21
CA LYS A 176 2.33 19.81 6.51
C LYS A 176 1.11 19.03 7.01
N GLY A 177 -0.07 19.56 6.71
CA GLY A 177 -1.36 19.01 7.15
C GLY A 177 -2.10 18.18 6.09
N CYS A 178 -3.43 18.06 6.27
CA CYS A 178 -4.30 17.14 5.54
C CYS A 178 -4.33 17.32 4.02
N ASP A 179 -4.26 18.56 3.53
CA ASP A 179 -4.21 18.83 2.09
C ASP A 179 -2.98 18.20 1.44
N HIS A 180 -1.83 18.28 2.13
CA HIS A 180 -0.59 17.65 1.67
C HIS A 180 -0.68 16.12 1.74
N LEU A 181 -1.27 15.57 2.81
CA LEU A 181 -1.51 14.13 2.91
C LEU A 181 -2.38 13.63 1.76
N ARG A 182 -3.50 14.30 1.45
CA ARG A 182 -4.34 13.93 0.29
C ARG A 182 -3.62 14.16 -1.04
N GLN A 183 -2.79 15.19 -1.18
CA GLN A 183 -2.00 15.38 -2.39
C GLN A 183 -1.07 14.17 -2.63
N VAL A 184 -0.38 13.70 -1.60
CA VAL A 184 0.58 12.60 -1.72
C VAL A 184 -0.12 11.24 -1.81
N PHE A 185 -1.01 10.91 -0.88
CA PHE A 185 -1.59 9.57 -0.82
C PHE A 185 -2.75 9.39 -1.80
N LEU A 186 -3.67 10.35 -1.85
CA LEU A 186 -4.87 10.24 -2.70
C LEU A 186 -4.56 10.58 -4.15
N LYS A 187 -3.96 11.75 -4.42
CA LYS A 187 -3.74 12.21 -5.81
C LYS A 187 -2.55 11.52 -6.48
N GLN A 188 -1.42 11.40 -5.79
CA GLN A 188 -0.22 10.81 -6.37
C GLN A 188 -0.23 9.27 -6.26
N MET A 189 -0.45 8.68 -5.08
CA MET A 189 -0.40 7.21 -4.94
C MET A 189 -1.69 6.49 -5.37
N GLY A 190 -2.85 7.17 -5.29
CA GLY A 190 -4.16 6.55 -5.55
C GLY A 190 -4.74 5.76 -4.37
N LEU A 191 -4.31 6.06 -3.15
CA LEU A 191 -4.81 5.49 -1.90
C LEU A 191 -6.01 6.29 -1.37
N THR A 192 -6.76 5.74 -0.43
CA THR A 192 -7.96 6.39 0.14
C THR A 192 -7.67 7.15 1.43
N ASP A 193 -8.61 7.99 1.88
CA ASP A 193 -8.54 8.65 3.19
C ASP A 193 -8.44 7.63 4.35
N GLN A 194 -9.07 6.46 4.22
CA GLN A 194 -8.93 5.36 5.18
C GLN A 194 -7.50 4.81 5.20
N ASP A 195 -6.92 4.61 4.02
CA ASP A 195 -5.54 4.11 3.90
C ASP A 195 -4.54 5.10 4.51
N ILE A 196 -4.76 6.42 4.37
CA ILE A 196 -3.92 7.46 5.01
C ILE A 196 -3.87 7.25 6.53
N VAL A 197 -5.04 7.22 7.17
CA VAL A 197 -5.12 7.14 8.64
C VAL A 197 -4.61 5.79 9.15
N ALA A 198 -4.95 4.70 8.47
CA ALA A 198 -4.45 3.38 8.83
C ALA A 198 -2.92 3.32 8.71
N LEU A 199 -2.34 3.74 7.58
CA LEU A 199 -0.89 3.70 7.37
C LEU A 199 -0.11 4.62 8.32
N SER A 200 -0.67 5.77 8.72
CA SER A 200 -0.10 6.60 9.79
C SER A 200 0.06 5.83 11.10
N GLY A 201 -0.79 4.84 11.36
CA GLY A 201 -0.68 3.92 12.50
C GLY A 201 0.65 3.16 12.58
N ALA A 202 1.41 3.05 11.48
CA ALA A 202 2.75 2.47 11.50
C ALA A 202 3.72 3.22 12.44
N HIS A 203 3.45 4.50 12.74
CA HIS A 203 4.18 5.27 13.75
C HIS A 203 4.03 4.72 15.18
N THR A 204 3.14 3.74 15.40
CA THR A 204 3.14 2.95 16.64
C THR A 204 4.52 2.29 16.89
N LEU A 205 5.26 2.02 15.81
CA LEU A 205 6.63 1.54 15.83
C LEU A 205 7.66 2.66 15.67
N GLY A 206 8.75 2.55 16.40
CA GLY A 206 9.97 3.32 16.20
C GLY A 206 9.95 4.73 16.79
N ARG A 207 10.75 5.60 16.18
CA ARG A 207 11.01 6.97 16.64
C ARG A 207 11.66 7.83 15.57
N CYS A 208 11.49 9.14 15.67
CA CYS A 208 12.33 10.08 14.96
C CYS A 208 13.71 10.22 15.63
N HIS A 209 14.68 10.65 14.84
CA HIS A 209 16.04 10.91 15.29
C HIS A 209 16.47 12.26 14.73
N LYS A 210 17.02 13.12 15.60
CA LYS A 210 17.34 14.52 15.28
C LYS A 210 18.35 14.65 14.13
N ASP A 211 19.29 13.73 14.04
CA ASP A 211 20.29 13.65 12.97
C ASP A 211 19.74 13.14 11.62
N ARG A 212 18.48 12.68 11.59
CA ARG A 212 17.79 12.19 10.39
C ARG A 212 16.77 13.17 9.86
N SER A 213 15.67 13.34 10.59
CA SER A 213 14.52 14.17 10.19
C SER A 213 14.49 15.53 10.87
N GLY A 214 15.36 15.78 11.86
CA GLY A 214 15.30 16.95 12.73
C GLY A 214 14.33 16.82 13.92
N PHE A 215 13.42 15.85 13.89
CA PHE A 215 12.54 15.49 15.01
C PHE A 215 13.18 14.42 15.90
N GLU A 216 12.75 14.30 17.16
CA GLU A 216 13.30 13.35 18.13
C GLU A 216 12.19 12.74 18.98
N GLY A 217 12.29 11.44 19.28
CA GLY A 217 11.37 10.74 20.18
C GLY A 217 10.47 9.73 19.51
N ALA A 218 9.88 8.86 20.32
CA ALA A 218 8.93 7.82 19.90
C ALA A 218 7.49 8.33 20.03
N TRP A 219 6.57 7.82 19.21
CA TRP A 219 5.14 8.13 19.34
C TRP A 219 4.47 7.36 20.48
N THR A 220 4.99 6.19 20.82
CA THR A 220 4.42 5.28 21.81
C THR A 220 5.46 4.93 22.87
N SER A 221 4.96 4.50 24.04
CA SER A 221 5.82 4.02 25.13
C SER A 221 6.52 2.69 24.81
N ASN A 222 5.97 1.91 23.87
CA ASN A 222 6.47 0.59 23.46
C ASN A 222 6.79 0.57 21.95
N PRO A 223 7.86 1.24 21.47
CA PRO A 223 8.11 1.46 20.04
C PRO A 223 8.54 0.22 19.25
N LEU A 224 8.42 -0.98 19.82
CA LEU A 224 8.70 -2.27 19.19
C LEU A 224 7.48 -3.21 19.22
N ILE A 225 6.32 -2.71 19.67
CA ILE A 225 5.05 -3.44 19.68
C ILE A 225 4.13 -2.77 18.67
N PHE A 226 3.59 -3.55 17.73
CA PHE A 226 2.62 -3.06 16.77
C PHE A 226 1.22 -3.23 17.35
N ASP A 227 0.65 -2.13 17.83
CA ASP A 227 -0.67 -2.05 18.45
C ASP A 227 -1.36 -0.73 18.06
N ASN A 228 -2.56 -0.47 18.56
CA ASN A 228 -3.26 0.79 18.30
C ASN A 228 -2.85 1.96 19.22
N SER A 229 -1.75 1.86 19.97
CA SER A 229 -1.32 2.89 20.92
C SER A 229 -1.03 4.23 20.25
N TYR A 230 -0.55 4.26 19.01
CA TYR A 230 -0.38 5.51 18.25
C TYR A 230 -1.65 6.38 18.27
N PHE A 231 -2.82 5.81 18.00
CA PHE A 231 -4.07 6.57 17.98
C PHE A 231 -4.53 6.98 19.38
N LYS A 232 -4.33 6.11 20.38
CA LYS A 232 -4.63 6.42 21.79
C LYS A 232 -3.78 7.59 22.30
N GLU A 233 -2.48 7.57 22.01
CA GLU A 233 -1.55 8.63 22.37
C GLU A 233 -1.91 9.93 21.65
N LEU A 234 -2.22 9.88 20.36
CA LEU A 234 -2.64 11.02 19.56
C LEU A 234 -3.89 11.72 20.15
N LEU A 235 -4.93 10.95 20.51
CA LEU A 235 -6.16 11.48 21.10
C LEU A 235 -5.98 12.04 22.51
N SER A 236 -4.98 11.55 23.26
CA SER A 236 -4.74 11.96 24.64
C SER A 236 -3.96 13.29 24.77
N GLY A 237 -3.52 13.87 23.65
CA GLY A 237 -2.74 15.10 23.61
C GLY A 237 -1.24 14.87 23.84
N GLU A 238 -0.47 15.97 23.85
CA GLU A 238 0.98 15.91 24.02
C GLU A 238 1.38 15.43 25.42
N LYS A 239 2.36 14.53 25.48
CA LYS A 239 2.94 14.01 26.72
C LYS A 239 4.45 14.17 26.69
N GLU A 240 5.03 14.49 27.84
CA GLU A 240 6.49 14.53 27.98
C GLU A 240 7.09 13.17 27.61
N GLY A 241 8.09 13.17 26.73
CA GLY A 241 8.77 11.97 26.26
C GLY A 241 8.14 11.27 25.04
N LEU A 242 6.96 11.69 24.59
CA LEU A 242 6.34 11.19 23.35
C LEU A 242 6.30 12.26 22.26
N LEU A 243 6.34 11.80 21.01
CA LEU A 243 6.34 12.63 19.81
C LEU A 243 4.96 12.66 19.16
N GLN A 244 4.56 13.83 18.66
CA GLN A 244 3.49 14.00 17.68
C GLN A 244 3.95 15.01 16.62
N LEU A 245 4.10 14.56 15.37
CA LEU A 245 4.44 15.44 14.26
C LEU A 245 3.23 16.32 13.89
N PRO A 246 3.46 17.47 13.23
CA PRO A 246 2.37 18.25 12.66
C PRO A 246 1.45 17.43 11.73
N SER A 247 2.01 16.51 10.94
CA SER A 247 1.24 15.59 10.09
C SER A 247 0.35 14.62 10.87
N ASP A 248 0.78 14.17 12.05
CA ASP A 248 -0.02 13.27 12.90
C ASP A 248 -1.18 14.05 13.52
N LYS A 249 -0.91 15.25 14.03
CA LYS A 249 -1.92 16.14 14.61
C LYS A 249 -2.97 16.55 13.60
N ALA A 250 -2.59 16.75 12.34
CA ALA A 250 -3.52 17.08 11.27
C ALA A 250 -4.65 16.06 11.12
N LEU A 251 -4.40 14.77 11.44
CA LEU A 251 -5.44 13.74 11.43
C LEU A 251 -6.59 14.03 12.40
N LEU A 252 -6.35 14.84 13.44
CA LEU A 252 -7.35 15.22 14.43
C LEU A 252 -8.24 16.38 13.98
N ASP A 253 -7.77 17.19 13.03
CA ASP A 253 -8.43 18.42 12.59
C ASP A 253 -9.38 18.19 11.39
N ASP A 254 -9.24 17.05 10.70
CA ASP A 254 -10.00 16.74 9.49
C ASP A 254 -11.29 15.92 9.80
N PRO A 255 -12.45 16.31 9.23
CA PRO A 255 -13.73 15.67 9.54
C PRO A 255 -13.85 14.23 9.00
N VAL A 256 -12.99 13.81 8.06
CA VAL A 256 -12.95 12.43 7.56
C VAL A 256 -11.91 11.61 8.33
N PHE A 257 -10.75 12.19 8.63
CA PHE A 257 -9.69 11.47 9.34
C PHE A 257 -10.00 11.26 10.83
N ARG A 258 -10.57 12.27 11.50
CA ARG A 258 -10.81 12.21 12.95
C ARG A 258 -11.68 11.02 13.38
N PRO A 259 -12.82 10.72 12.71
CA PRO A 259 -13.61 9.53 13.02
C PRO A 259 -12.84 8.20 12.86
N LEU A 260 -11.90 8.12 11.91
CA LEU A 260 -11.05 6.95 11.72
C LEU A 260 -10.02 6.81 12.84
N VAL A 261 -9.41 7.92 13.28
CA VAL A 261 -8.51 7.93 14.45
C VAL A 261 -9.26 7.44 15.70
N GLU A 262 -10.48 7.93 15.93
CA GLU A 262 -11.32 7.50 17.06
C GLU A 262 -11.73 6.02 16.96
N LYS A 263 -12.10 5.56 15.76
CA LYS A 263 -12.36 4.14 15.47
C LYS A 263 -11.15 3.29 15.85
N TYR A 264 -9.96 3.62 15.35
CA TYR A 264 -8.76 2.81 15.57
C TYR A 264 -8.25 2.85 17.01
N ALA A 265 -8.42 3.96 17.72
CA ALA A 265 -8.10 4.04 19.14
C ALA A 265 -9.02 3.16 20.01
N ALA A 266 -10.30 3.05 19.62
CA ALA A 266 -11.30 2.25 20.34
C ALA A 266 -11.27 0.76 19.98
N ASP A 267 -10.90 0.43 18.75
CA ASP A 267 -10.96 -0.92 18.19
C ASP A 267 -9.67 -1.27 17.42
N GLU A 268 -8.81 -2.06 18.08
CA GLU A 268 -7.55 -2.53 17.50
C GLU A 268 -7.75 -3.54 16.37
N GLU A 269 -8.78 -4.38 16.43
CA GLU A 269 -9.06 -5.34 15.36
C GLU A 269 -9.46 -4.61 14.08
N ALA A 270 -10.26 -3.55 14.20
CA ALA A 270 -10.62 -2.71 13.07
C ALA A 270 -9.41 -1.94 12.51
N PHE A 271 -8.48 -1.49 13.37
CA PHE A 271 -7.20 -0.94 12.92
C PHE A 271 -6.37 -1.98 12.16
N PHE A 272 -6.23 -3.18 12.70
CA PHE A 272 -5.42 -4.24 12.09
C PHE A 272 -5.96 -4.67 10.73
N ALA A 273 -7.29 -4.78 10.59
CA ALA A 273 -7.93 -5.10 9.32
C ALA A 273 -7.65 -4.02 8.26
N ASP A 274 -7.88 -2.75 8.60
CA ASP A 274 -7.68 -1.63 7.67
C ASP A 274 -6.20 -1.41 7.37
N TYR A 275 -5.30 -1.61 8.36
CA TYR A 275 -3.85 -1.53 8.17
C TYR A 275 -3.35 -2.62 7.22
N ALA A 276 -3.81 -3.86 7.38
CA ALA A 276 -3.39 -4.96 6.51
C ALA A 276 -3.80 -4.68 5.06
N GLU A 277 -5.02 -4.18 4.85
CA GLU A 277 -5.50 -3.79 3.52
C GLU A 277 -4.69 -2.63 2.94
N ALA A 278 -4.45 -1.57 3.71
CA ALA A 278 -3.72 -0.39 3.27
C ALA A 278 -2.25 -0.69 2.98
N HIS A 279 -1.59 -1.50 3.82
CA HIS A 279 -0.21 -1.93 3.62
C HIS A 279 -0.11 -2.83 2.37
N LEU A 280 -1.07 -3.73 2.15
CA LEU A 280 -1.13 -4.53 0.93
C LEU A 280 -1.20 -3.63 -0.31
N LYS A 281 -2.14 -2.68 -0.35
CA LYS A 281 -2.27 -1.71 -1.47
C LYS A 281 -0.97 -0.95 -1.71
N LEU A 282 -0.39 -0.39 -0.64
CA LEU A 282 0.87 0.34 -0.69
C LEU A 282 1.99 -0.51 -1.29
N SER A 283 2.20 -1.71 -0.76
CA SER A 283 3.29 -2.59 -1.19
C SER A 283 3.17 -3.03 -2.65
N GLU A 284 1.97 -2.89 -3.25
CA GLU A 284 1.63 -3.30 -4.61
C GLU A 284 1.39 -2.13 -5.56
N LEU A 285 1.72 -0.89 -5.17
CA LEU A 285 1.54 0.29 -6.01
C LEU A 285 2.26 0.13 -7.37
N GLY A 286 1.47 0.06 -8.45
CA GLY A 286 1.96 -0.10 -9.81
C GLY A 286 2.45 -1.51 -10.18
N TYR A 287 2.33 -2.50 -9.29
CA TYR A 287 2.91 -3.84 -9.46
C TYR A 287 2.05 -4.76 -10.35
N TYR A 288 0.76 -4.87 -10.07
CA TYR A 288 -0.14 -5.74 -10.82
C TYR A 288 -0.85 -4.98 -11.95
N PHE A 289 -1.40 -5.75 -12.90
CA PHE A 289 -2.34 -5.24 -13.88
C PHE A 289 -3.76 -5.64 -13.48
N GLU A 290 -4.69 -4.71 -13.65
CA GLU A 290 -6.10 -4.96 -13.35
C GLU A 290 -6.82 -5.42 -14.62
N SER A 291 -7.64 -6.46 -14.50
CA SER A 291 -8.56 -6.87 -15.55
C SER A 291 -10.00 -6.78 -15.07
N LEU A 292 -10.90 -6.37 -15.98
CA LEU A 292 -12.33 -6.38 -15.73
C LEU A 292 -12.83 -7.84 -15.76
N ASN A 293 -13.27 -8.36 -14.61
CA ASN A 293 -14.05 -9.60 -14.60
C ASN A 293 -15.53 -9.26 -14.67
N LEU A 294 -16.14 -9.50 -15.83
CA LEU A 294 -17.59 -9.43 -16.01
C LEU A 294 -18.20 -10.73 -15.52
N SER A 295 -18.80 -10.69 -14.33
CA SER A 295 -19.54 -11.83 -13.80
C SER A 295 -20.80 -12.05 -14.64
N ARG A 296 -20.87 -13.14 -15.41
CA ARG A 296 -22.06 -13.50 -16.17
C ARG A 296 -23.16 -13.92 -15.18
N CYS A 297 -24.03 -13.00 -14.79
CA CYS A 297 -25.27 -13.37 -14.09
C CYS A 297 -26.02 -14.37 -14.98
N LYS A 298 -26.20 -15.60 -14.51
CA LYS A 298 -27.16 -16.53 -15.10
C LYS A 298 -28.53 -15.88 -14.96
N LEU A 299 -29.02 -15.27 -16.05
CA LEU A 299 -30.43 -14.99 -16.22
C LEU A 299 -31.15 -16.34 -16.20
N ASN A 300 -31.63 -16.75 -15.02
CA ASN A 300 -32.69 -17.75 -14.99
C ASN A 300 -33.84 -17.16 -15.79
N SER A 301 -34.24 -17.87 -16.84
CA SER A 301 -35.35 -17.53 -17.72
C SER A 301 -36.58 -17.13 -16.90
N ILE A 302 -36.84 -15.83 -16.82
CA ILE A 302 -38.19 -15.36 -16.53
C ILE A 302 -38.94 -15.53 -17.85
N MET A 303 -39.74 -16.60 -17.89
CA MET A 303 -40.78 -16.79 -18.90
C MET A 303 -41.78 -15.64 -18.70
N ILE A 304 -41.68 -14.60 -19.51
CA ILE A 304 -42.71 -13.56 -19.59
C ILE A 304 -43.69 -14.02 -20.68
N PHE A 305 -44.92 -14.33 -20.27
CA PHE A 305 -46.05 -14.55 -21.18
C PHE A 305 -46.50 -13.23 -21.81
#